data_AF-A0A7X8ETP3-F1
#
_entry.id   AF-A0A7X8ETP3-F1
#
_cell.length_a   1.000
_cell.length_b   1.000
_cell.length_c   1.000
_cell.angle_alpha   90.00
_cell.angle_beta   90.00
_cell.angle_gamma   90.00
#
_symmetry.space_group_name_H-M   'P 1'
#
loop_
_entity.id
_entity.type
_entity.pdbx_description
1 polymer ?
#
loop_
_entity_poly.entity_id
_entity_poly.type
_entity_poly.pdbx_seq_one_letter_code
_entity_poly.pdbx_strand_id
1 'polypeptide(L)'
;NTDKKYIKQGEASLHVLPSGDYGSTNAYPFIYIGCDRPYFATNDFSDFDYISLDVYNDTDKELTIKMHLGVFGYSGLLEDTPIKTYNLTPNSWNNIVYDFSDGSLKTAFNNLKNVSQIFIQFPEYKRTKDDEVNSLYLDNLKAKVNKNPTEYSKKFKTGEILFFENPQDLNFVDARAYEMNIIFNAELCINTNPQFVTEGQKSLKCEFKKIFIEMDKPFIFTPKFWVPIQIYTETFKRQLAGATGVSIDIINANSMTRNIKAFYILDDATLTEIAVNLDADQIATITIKPDNMADVTAFGIMNYSENAGTYYIDNIKVLTD
;
A
#
# COMPACT_ATOMS: atom_id res chain seq x y z
N ASN A 1 19.18 8.90 -22.54
CA ASN A 1 20.34 8.12 -22.99
C ASN A 1 20.16 7.76 -24.47
N THR A 2 21.25 7.80 -25.24
CA THR A 2 21.26 7.41 -26.67
C THR A 2 22.25 6.28 -26.98
N ASP A 3 22.97 5.75 -25.97
CA ASP A 3 23.82 4.57 -26.15
C ASP A 3 22.95 3.33 -26.40
N LYS A 4 23.22 2.65 -27.52
CA LYS A 4 22.48 1.49 -28.00
C LYS A 4 22.56 0.29 -27.06
N LYS A 5 23.60 0.17 -26.22
CA LYS A 5 23.66 -0.87 -25.19
C LYS A 5 22.46 -0.80 -24.23
N TYR A 6 22.00 0.41 -23.94
CA TYR A 6 20.94 0.68 -22.96
C TYR A 6 19.62 1.10 -23.62
N ILE A 7 19.38 0.71 -24.88
CA ILE A 7 18.10 0.94 -25.57
C ILE A 7 17.55 -0.41 -26.00
N LYS A 8 16.32 -0.72 -25.60
CA LYS A 8 15.66 -1.97 -25.97
C LYS A 8 14.75 -1.77 -27.17
N GLN A 9 14.09 -0.61 -27.30
CA GLN A 9 13.36 -0.20 -28.51
C GLN A 9 13.48 1.31 -28.75
N GLY A 10 13.28 1.74 -30.00
CA GLY A 10 13.32 3.17 -30.37
C GLY A 10 14.72 3.77 -30.41
N GLU A 11 14.81 5.06 -30.10
CA GLU A 11 16.03 5.86 -30.27
C GLU A 11 16.71 6.26 -28.96
N ALA A 12 16.00 6.18 -27.83
CA ALA A 12 16.50 6.63 -26.54
C ALA A 12 15.82 5.87 -25.39
N SER A 13 16.51 5.82 -24.25
CA SER A 13 15.98 5.35 -22.96
C SER A 13 16.15 6.42 -21.89
N LEU A 14 15.38 6.32 -20.80
CA LEU A 14 15.53 7.19 -19.64
C LEU A 14 16.68 6.68 -18.77
N HIS A 15 17.73 7.46 -18.60
CA HIS A 15 18.82 7.16 -17.66
C HIS A 15 18.46 7.75 -16.30
N VAL A 16 18.51 6.91 -15.27
CA VAL A 16 18.12 7.25 -13.90
C VAL A 16 19.31 7.05 -12.99
N LEU A 17 19.55 8.06 -12.17
CA LEU A 17 20.64 8.13 -11.18
C LEU A 17 20.02 8.42 -9.81
N PRO A 18 19.51 7.41 -9.09
CA PRO A 18 18.82 7.62 -7.82
C PRO A 18 19.79 8.14 -6.76
N SER A 19 19.72 9.45 -6.50
CA SER A 19 20.43 10.09 -5.40
C SER A 19 19.43 10.41 -4.30
N GLY A 20 19.75 10.02 -3.07
CA GLY A 20 18.97 10.44 -1.91
C GLY A 20 19.37 11.83 -1.43
N ASP A 21 18.60 12.30 -0.45
CA ASP A 21 18.99 13.43 0.37
C ASP A 21 19.97 12.97 1.46
N TYR A 22 21.16 13.59 1.51
CA TYR A 22 22.20 13.27 2.49
C TYR A 22 21.79 13.59 3.94
N GLY A 23 20.78 14.44 4.15
CA GLY A 23 20.20 14.72 5.46
C GLY A 23 19.12 13.74 5.89
N SER A 24 18.67 12.86 4.99
CA SER A 24 17.52 11.98 5.24
C SER A 24 17.89 10.51 5.03
N THR A 25 17.95 9.76 6.12
CA THR A 25 18.39 8.34 6.13
C THR A 25 17.39 7.37 5.48
N ASN A 26 16.31 7.90 4.90
CA ASN A 26 15.04 7.17 4.84
C ASN A 26 14.04 7.77 3.82
N ALA A 27 14.40 8.88 3.16
CA ALA A 27 13.67 9.41 2.01
C ALA A 27 14.17 8.71 0.73
N TYR A 28 13.45 7.66 0.31
CA TYR A 28 13.77 6.96 -0.92
C TYR A 28 13.48 7.86 -2.14
N PRO A 29 14.43 8.06 -3.05
CA PRO A 29 14.15 8.73 -4.31
C PRO A 29 13.13 7.93 -5.11
N PHE A 30 12.30 8.65 -5.86
CA PHE A 30 11.30 8.06 -6.73
C PHE A 30 11.14 8.92 -7.99
N ILE A 31 10.61 8.30 -9.03
CA ILE A 31 10.02 8.98 -10.17
C ILE A 31 8.53 8.66 -10.20
N TYR A 32 7.74 9.61 -10.69
CA TYR A 32 6.35 9.35 -11.05
C TYR A 32 6.13 9.68 -12.51
N ILE A 33 5.33 8.86 -13.17
CA ILE A 33 4.87 9.08 -14.54
C ILE A 33 3.41 9.50 -14.43
N GLY A 34 3.12 10.77 -14.73
CA GLY A 34 1.75 11.28 -14.73
C GLY A 34 0.94 10.71 -15.88
N CYS A 35 -0.09 9.94 -15.57
CA CYS A 35 -0.97 9.29 -16.53
C CYS A 35 -2.08 10.22 -17.03
N ASP A 36 -2.38 11.28 -16.28
CA ASP A 36 -3.34 12.34 -16.59
C ASP A 36 -2.79 13.41 -17.56
N ARG A 37 -1.53 13.28 -17.98
CA ARG A 37 -0.86 14.26 -18.84
C ARG A 37 -1.30 14.12 -20.30
N PRO A 38 -1.38 15.21 -21.08
CA PRO A 38 -1.89 15.18 -22.47
C PRO A 38 -1.21 14.23 -23.45
N TYR A 39 0.01 13.77 -23.14
CA TYR A 39 0.80 12.90 -24.00
C TYR A 39 0.88 11.45 -23.50
N PHE A 40 0.18 11.14 -22.40
CA PHE A 40 0.02 9.77 -21.94
C PHE A 40 -1.19 9.14 -22.65
N ALA A 41 -1.07 7.88 -23.10
CA ALA A 41 -2.04 7.30 -24.03
C ALA A 41 -3.47 7.19 -23.45
N THR A 42 -3.58 6.88 -22.17
CA THR A 42 -4.85 6.82 -21.42
C THR A 42 -4.54 6.75 -19.93
N ASN A 43 -5.39 7.34 -19.08
CA ASN A 43 -5.39 7.14 -17.63
C ASN A 43 -6.46 6.12 -17.17
N ASP A 44 -7.25 5.60 -18.10
CA ASP A 44 -8.20 4.51 -17.85
C ASP A 44 -7.49 3.17 -18.08
N PHE A 45 -7.24 2.44 -16.99
CA PHE A 45 -6.57 1.14 -16.99
C PHE A 45 -7.57 -0.02 -16.82
N SER A 46 -8.87 0.24 -16.89
CA SER A 46 -9.92 -0.77 -16.71
C SER A 46 -9.82 -1.95 -17.67
N ASP A 47 -9.37 -1.69 -18.90
CA ASP A 47 -9.22 -2.70 -19.95
C ASP A 47 -7.87 -3.43 -19.94
N PHE A 48 -6.96 -3.10 -19.02
CA PHE A 48 -5.63 -3.70 -18.98
C PHE A 48 -5.56 -4.90 -18.04
N ASP A 49 -4.74 -5.89 -18.38
CA ASP A 49 -4.37 -6.98 -17.46
C ASP A 49 -3.21 -6.56 -16.57
N TYR A 50 -2.24 -5.85 -17.16
CA TYR A 50 -1.05 -5.40 -16.47
C TYR A 50 -0.42 -4.23 -17.20
N ILE A 51 0.47 -3.54 -16.50
CA ILE A 51 1.50 -2.70 -17.10
C ILE A 51 2.88 -3.32 -16.86
N SER A 52 3.80 -3.12 -17.80
CA SER A 52 5.18 -3.57 -17.68
C SER A 52 6.17 -2.49 -18.08
N LEU A 53 7.38 -2.60 -17.54
CA LEU A 53 8.48 -1.67 -17.81
C LEU A 53 9.77 -2.48 -17.96
N ASP A 54 10.58 -2.12 -18.96
CA ASP A 54 11.93 -2.66 -19.08
C ASP A 54 12.90 -1.80 -18.26
N VAL A 55 13.69 -2.44 -17.39
CA VAL A 55 14.67 -1.79 -16.53
C VAL A 55 16.03 -2.49 -16.67
N TYR A 56 17.03 -1.77 -17.16
CA TYR A 56 18.41 -2.25 -17.18
C TYR A 56 19.11 -1.85 -15.88
N ASN A 57 19.67 -2.83 -15.18
CA ASN A 57 20.53 -2.60 -14.03
C ASN A 57 21.99 -2.53 -14.50
N ASP A 58 22.58 -1.33 -14.51
CA ASP A 58 23.97 -1.09 -14.97
C ASP A 58 24.95 -1.08 -13.78
N THR A 59 24.72 -1.96 -12.83
CA THR A 59 25.60 -2.18 -11.68
C THR A 59 26.01 -3.65 -11.61
N ASP A 60 27.05 -3.93 -10.82
CA ASP A 60 27.55 -5.28 -10.58
C ASP A 60 26.83 -6.02 -9.45
N LYS A 61 25.77 -5.42 -8.87
CA LYS A 61 24.98 -5.99 -7.78
C LYS A 61 23.49 -6.05 -8.11
N GLU A 62 22.79 -6.95 -7.44
CA GLU A 62 21.32 -6.93 -7.47
C GLU A 62 20.82 -5.62 -6.86
N LEU A 63 19.82 -5.01 -7.52
CA LEU A 63 19.16 -3.82 -7.03
C LEU A 63 17.67 -4.07 -6.87
N THR A 64 17.08 -3.44 -5.88
CA THR A 64 15.64 -3.48 -5.63
C THR A 64 14.96 -2.22 -6.16
N ILE A 65 13.80 -2.37 -6.80
CA ILE A 65 12.88 -1.27 -7.10
C ILE A 65 11.46 -1.59 -6.62
N LYS A 66 10.69 -0.55 -6.34
CA LYS A 66 9.29 -0.65 -5.90
C LYS A 66 8.38 0.09 -6.87
N MET A 67 7.22 -0.48 -7.18
CA MET A 67 6.24 0.10 -8.09
C MET A 67 4.83 0.04 -7.51
N HIS A 68 4.05 1.10 -7.71
CA HIS A 68 2.61 1.14 -7.43
C HIS A 68 1.92 2.18 -8.32
N LEU A 69 0.59 2.21 -8.28
CA LEU A 69 -0.24 3.18 -8.97
C LEU A 69 -0.85 4.14 -7.95
N GLY A 70 -0.90 5.42 -8.28
CA GLY A 70 -1.80 6.37 -7.62
C GLY A 70 -3.10 6.47 -8.42
N VAL A 71 -4.24 6.20 -7.80
CA VAL A 71 -5.56 6.12 -8.43
C VAL A 71 -6.51 7.05 -7.71
N PHE A 72 -7.29 7.84 -8.46
CA PHE A 72 -8.41 8.55 -7.84
C PHE A 72 -9.56 7.56 -7.61
N GLY A 73 -9.73 7.19 -6.33
CA GLY A 73 -10.78 6.28 -5.89
C GLY A 73 -12.16 6.93 -5.86
N TYR A 74 -13.12 6.24 -5.26
CA TYR A 74 -14.49 6.74 -5.09
C TYR A 74 -14.57 7.99 -4.19
N SER A 75 -13.63 8.13 -3.26
CA SER A 75 -13.51 9.28 -2.35
C SER A 75 -13.10 10.58 -3.06
N GLY A 76 -12.65 10.50 -4.32
CA GLY A 76 -12.02 11.61 -5.03
C GLY A 76 -10.61 11.95 -4.51
N LEU A 77 -10.12 11.24 -3.49
CA LEU A 77 -8.74 11.34 -3.03
C LEU A 77 -7.85 10.43 -3.87
N LEU A 78 -6.58 10.80 -3.94
CA LEU A 78 -5.55 9.96 -4.52
C LEU A 78 -5.26 8.81 -3.54
N GLU A 79 -5.39 7.57 -4.02
CA GLU A 79 -5.21 6.33 -3.28
C GLU A 79 -4.09 5.53 -3.91
N ASP A 80 -3.16 5.02 -3.10
CA ASP A 80 -2.06 4.21 -3.59
C ASP A 80 -2.45 2.74 -3.61
N THR A 81 -2.19 2.07 -4.74
CA THR A 81 -2.32 0.62 -4.81
C THR A 81 -1.18 -0.06 -4.04
N PRO A 82 -1.31 -1.32 -3.64
CA PRO A 82 -0.25 -2.06 -2.96
C PRO A 82 1.09 -2.01 -3.71
N ILE A 83 2.14 -1.74 -2.95
CA ILE A 83 3.50 -1.62 -3.47
C ILE A 83 4.04 -3.01 -3.82
N LYS A 84 4.45 -3.19 -5.08
CA LYS A 84 5.17 -4.39 -5.53
C LYS A 84 6.67 -4.13 -5.56
N THR A 85 7.44 -5.08 -5.05
CA THR A 85 8.91 -5.03 -5.02
C THR A 85 9.47 -5.96 -6.09
N TYR A 86 10.49 -5.50 -6.81
CA TYR A 86 11.17 -6.26 -7.87
C TYR A 86 12.67 -6.21 -7.65
N ASN A 87 13.32 -7.36 -7.79
CA ASN A 87 14.77 -7.49 -7.75
C ASN A 87 15.31 -7.53 -9.18
N LEU A 88 16.32 -6.71 -9.45
CA LEU A 88 16.89 -6.49 -10.77
C LEU A 88 18.23 -7.19 -10.87
N THR A 89 18.32 -8.14 -11.80
CA THR A 89 19.56 -8.87 -12.07
C THR A 89 20.64 -7.90 -12.59
N PRO A 90 21.86 -7.90 -12.01
CA PRO A 90 22.94 -7.01 -12.43
C PRO A 90 23.31 -7.17 -13.91
N ASN A 91 23.81 -6.08 -14.50
CA ASN A 91 24.26 -6.00 -15.89
C ASN A 91 23.27 -6.59 -16.93
N SER A 92 21.96 -6.44 -16.71
CA SER A 92 20.95 -7.05 -17.56
C SER A 92 19.64 -6.26 -17.63
N TRP A 93 18.88 -6.52 -18.70
CA TRP A 93 17.51 -6.05 -18.85
C TRP A 93 16.56 -6.94 -18.07
N ASN A 94 15.77 -6.31 -17.21
CA ASN A 94 14.70 -6.92 -16.43
C ASN A 94 13.37 -6.40 -16.97
N ASN A 95 12.37 -7.27 -17.10
CA ASN A 95 11.00 -6.85 -17.41
C ASN A 95 10.16 -6.96 -16.14
N ILE A 96 9.81 -5.82 -15.54
CA ILE A 96 8.95 -5.80 -14.36
C ILE A 96 7.49 -5.70 -14.80
N VAL A 97 6.60 -6.41 -14.11
CA VAL A 97 5.18 -6.52 -14.47
C VAL A 97 4.31 -6.23 -13.25
N TYR A 98 3.59 -5.12 -13.29
CA TYR A 98 2.57 -4.79 -12.29
C TYR A 98 1.22 -5.40 -12.72
N ASP A 99 1.00 -6.65 -12.31
CA ASP A 99 -0.15 -7.47 -12.70
C ASP A 99 -1.41 -7.18 -11.87
N PHE A 100 -2.54 -6.96 -12.56
CA PHE A 100 -3.88 -6.79 -12.00
C PHE A 100 -4.94 -7.57 -12.81
N SER A 101 -4.53 -8.64 -13.49
CA SER A 101 -5.36 -9.46 -14.38
C SER A 101 -6.36 -10.35 -13.64
N ASP A 102 -6.16 -10.58 -12.34
CA ASP A 102 -7.08 -11.34 -11.48
C ASP A 102 -8.33 -10.53 -11.07
N GLY A 103 -8.38 -9.24 -11.43
CA GLY A 103 -9.51 -8.34 -11.19
C GLY A 103 -9.62 -7.79 -9.76
N SER A 104 -8.78 -8.25 -8.82
CA SER A 104 -8.88 -7.85 -7.40
C SER A 104 -8.57 -6.36 -7.19
N LEU A 105 -7.50 -5.86 -7.81
CA LEU A 105 -7.16 -4.42 -7.81
C LEU A 105 -8.23 -3.58 -8.48
N LYS A 106 -8.81 -4.07 -9.60
CA LYS A 106 -9.93 -3.40 -10.26
C LYS A 106 -11.15 -3.32 -9.34
N THR A 107 -11.41 -4.35 -8.56
CA THR A 107 -12.51 -4.35 -7.59
C THR A 107 -12.26 -3.34 -6.47
N ALA A 108 -11.05 -3.31 -5.92
CA ALA A 108 -10.70 -2.42 -4.83
C ALA A 108 -10.68 -0.93 -5.22
N PHE A 109 -10.26 -0.59 -6.44
CA PHE A 109 -9.96 0.78 -6.87
C PHE A 109 -10.85 1.28 -8.03
N ASN A 110 -12.17 1.06 -7.95
CA ASN A 110 -13.15 1.57 -8.93
C ASN A 110 -12.80 1.25 -10.39
N ASN A 111 -12.44 -0.01 -10.65
CA ASN A 111 -12.03 -0.55 -11.94
C ASN A 111 -10.82 0.15 -12.57
N LEU A 112 -9.99 0.86 -11.78
CA LEU A 112 -8.81 1.58 -12.27
C LEU A 112 -9.11 2.58 -13.40
N LYS A 113 -10.31 3.20 -13.39
CA LYS A 113 -10.72 4.16 -14.42
C LYS A 113 -9.94 5.47 -14.42
N ASN A 114 -9.38 5.84 -13.26
CA ASN A 114 -8.73 7.13 -13.05
C ASN A 114 -7.33 6.95 -12.44
N VAL A 115 -6.43 6.26 -13.14
CA VAL A 115 -5.04 6.14 -12.70
C VAL A 115 -4.36 7.49 -12.91
N SER A 116 -4.01 8.17 -11.83
CA SER A 116 -3.34 9.48 -11.90
C SER A 116 -1.87 9.34 -12.24
N GLN A 117 -1.19 8.34 -11.68
CA GLN A 117 0.26 8.23 -11.78
C GLN A 117 0.77 6.81 -11.56
N ILE A 118 1.91 6.51 -12.16
CA ILE A 118 2.71 5.32 -11.89
C ILE A 118 3.94 5.74 -11.09
N PHE A 119 4.10 5.21 -9.89
CA PHE A 119 5.26 5.46 -9.03
C PHE A 119 6.31 4.37 -9.19
N ILE A 120 7.57 4.79 -9.28
CA ILE A 120 8.74 3.90 -9.25
C ILE A 120 9.70 4.46 -8.20
N GLN A 121 9.84 3.74 -7.09
CA GLN A 121 10.70 4.10 -5.97
C GLN A 121 11.98 3.25 -5.99
N PHE A 122 13.10 3.85 -5.57
CA PHE A 122 14.42 3.22 -5.55
C PHE A 122 14.92 3.09 -4.10
N PRO A 123 14.68 1.95 -3.42
CA PRO A 123 15.15 1.70 -2.06
C PRO A 123 16.68 1.71 -1.89
N GLU A 124 17.40 1.44 -2.98
CA GLU A 124 18.85 1.42 -3.03
C GLU A 124 19.37 2.66 -3.76
N TYR A 125 19.77 3.65 -2.96
CA TYR A 125 20.14 4.98 -3.43
C TYR A 125 21.37 5.49 -2.70
N LYS A 126 21.98 6.54 -3.24
CA LYS A 126 23.11 7.24 -2.60
C LYS A 126 22.65 7.93 -1.31
N ARG A 127 23.05 7.42 -0.13
CA ARG A 127 22.67 7.98 1.19
C ARG A 127 23.70 8.96 1.71
N THR A 128 24.97 8.74 1.42
CA THR A 128 26.09 9.61 1.83
C THR A 128 26.85 10.13 0.61
N LYS A 129 27.75 11.11 0.78
CA LYS A 129 28.58 11.61 -0.32
C LYS A 129 29.53 10.55 -0.91
N ASP A 130 29.92 9.58 -0.10
CA ASP A 130 30.89 8.54 -0.46
C ASP A 130 30.23 7.33 -1.12
N ASP A 131 28.90 7.20 -1.00
CA ASP A 131 28.14 6.12 -1.63
C ASP A 131 28.17 6.25 -3.17
N GLU A 132 28.20 5.11 -3.84
CA GLU A 132 28.06 5.00 -5.28
C GLU A 132 26.63 5.37 -5.72
N VAL A 133 26.51 6.08 -6.84
CA VAL A 133 25.22 6.31 -7.49
C VAL A 133 24.92 5.12 -8.39
N ASN A 134 23.93 4.31 -8.01
CA ASN A 134 23.47 3.21 -8.85
C ASN A 134 22.92 3.76 -10.18
N SER A 135 23.29 3.14 -11.29
CA SER A 135 22.88 3.55 -12.65
C SER A 135 21.81 2.60 -13.19
N LEU A 136 20.67 3.15 -13.60
CA LEU A 136 19.54 2.38 -14.14
C LEU A 136 19.08 2.99 -15.47
N TYR A 137 18.59 2.16 -16.39
CA TYR A 137 17.95 2.64 -17.63
C TYR A 137 16.54 2.08 -17.76
N LEU A 138 15.58 2.95 -17.99
CA LEU A 138 14.16 2.62 -18.09
C LEU A 138 13.72 2.79 -19.55
N ASP A 139 13.00 1.80 -20.05
CA ASP A 139 12.50 1.78 -21.42
C ASP A 139 11.16 1.03 -21.49
N ASN A 140 10.39 1.26 -22.55
CA ASN A 140 9.22 0.45 -22.91
C ASN A 140 8.15 0.27 -21.82
N LEU A 141 7.63 1.37 -21.25
CA LEU A 141 6.39 1.30 -20.48
C LEU A 141 5.24 0.85 -21.39
N LYS A 142 4.69 -0.33 -21.13
CA LYS A 142 3.68 -0.99 -21.97
C LYS A 142 2.51 -1.44 -21.13
N ALA A 143 1.34 -1.53 -21.75
CA ALA A 143 0.16 -2.16 -21.17
C ALA A 143 -0.25 -3.37 -22.03
N LYS A 144 -0.74 -4.43 -21.40
CA LYS A 144 -1.42 -5.52 -22.11
C LYS A 144 -2.91 -5.35 -21.96
N VAL A 145 -3.60 -5.15 -23.08
CA VAL A 145 -5.07 -5.10 -23.13
C VAL A 145 -5.64 -6.50 -22.91
N ASN A 146 -6.61 -6.59 -22.01
CA ASN A 146 -7.41 -7.78 -21.84
C ASN A 146 -8.57 -7.78 -22.84
N LYS A 147 -8.62 -8.77 -23.73
CA LYS A 147 -9.77 -8.94 -24.64
C LYS A 147 -10.97 -9.64 -23.98
N ASN A 148 -10.75 -10.29 -22.85
CA ASN A 148 -11.72 -11.04 -22.06
C ASN A 148 -11.51 -10.71 -20.57
N PRO A 149 -11.97 -9.54 -20.09
CA PRO A 149 -11.77 -9.10 -18.71
C PRO A 149 -12.18 -10.20 -17.72
N THR A 150 -11.24 -10.62 -16.88
CA THR A 150 -11.52 -11.52 -15.76
C THR A 150 -12.22 -10.70 -14.68
N GLU A 151 -13.46 -11.06 -14.35
CA GLU A 151 -14.11 -10.53 -13.16
C GLU A 151 -13.46 -11.15 -11.92
N TYR A 152 -13.20 -10.33 -10.89
CA TYR A 152 -12.76 -10.84 -9.61
C TYR A 152 -13.82 -11.77 -9.04
N SER A 153 -13.47 -13.04 -8.91
CA SER A 153 -14.43 -14.11 -8.63
C SER A 153 -14.52 -14.50 -7.14
N LYS A 154 -13.89 -13.74 -6.23
CA LYS A 154 -13.97 -14.05 -4.80
C LYS A 154 -15.43 -13.90 -4.35
N LYS A 155 -15.98 -15.01 -3.87
CA LYS A 155 -17.25 -15.02 -3.14
C LYS A 155 -16.94 -14.77 -1.67
N PHE A 156 -17.27 -13.58 -1.18
CA PHE A 156 -17.23 -13.27 0.25
C PHE A 156 -18.25 -14.15 0.98
N LYS A 157 -17.86 -14.74 2.10
CA LYS A 157 -18.78 -15.46 2.98
C LYS A 157 -19.80 -14.47 3.57
N THR A 158 -20.97 -14.97 3.97
CA THR A 158 -21.93 -14.14 4.71
C THR A 158 -21.25 -13.57 5.95
N GLY A 159 -21.35 -12.27 6.14
CA GLY A 159 -20.71 -11.59 7.27
C GLY A 159 -19.24 -11.23 7.08
N GLU A 160 -18.56 -11.69 6.01
CA GLU A 160 -17.13 -11.43 5.77
C GLU A 160 -16.92 -10.04 5.16
N ILE A 161 -16.09 -9.22 5.79
CA ILE A 161 -15.40 -8.12 5.09
C ILE A 161 -14.07 -8.65 4.55
N LEU A 162 -13.16 -9.06 5.44
CA LEU A 162 -11.85 -9.60 5.08
C LEU A 162 -11.39 -10.64 6.11
N PHE A 163 -11.19 -11.88 5.67
CA PHE A 163 -10.58 -12.96 6.47
C PHE A 163 -9.13 -13.24 6.10
N PHE A 164 -8.57 -12.57 5.08
CA PHE A 164 -7.18 -12.72 4.64
C PHE A 164 -6.78 -14.14 4.19
N GLU A 165 -7.76 -15.03 4.00
CA GLU A 165 -7.56 -16.37 3.44
C GLU A 165 -7.05 -16.33 1.98
N ASN A 166 -7.36 -15.23 1.29
CA ASN A 166 -6.89 -14.96 -0.05
C ASN A 166 -5.79 -13.87 -0.02
N PRO A 167 -4.58 -14.11 -0.58
CA PRO A 167 -3.56 -13.06 -0.72
C PRO A 167 -4.00 -11.78 -1.46
N GLN A 168 -4.99 -11.87 -2.35
CA GLN A 168 -5.58 -10.70 -3.00
C GLN A 168 -6.32 -9.76 -2.03
N ASP A 169 -6.64 -10.21 -0.81
CA ASP A 169 -7.30 -9.40 0.21
C ASP A 169 -6.48 -8.16 0.61
N LEU A 170 -5.16 -8.21 0.41
CA LEU A 170 -4.25 -7.06 0.60
C LEU A 170 -4.61 -5.86 -0.27
N ASN A 171 -5.29 -6.07 -1.40
CA ASN A 171 -5.68 -4.98 -2.30
C ASN A 171 -6.79 -4.09 -1.72
N PHE A 172 -7.51 -4.55 -0.69
CA PHE A 172 -8.55 -3.79 0.00
C PHE A 172 -8.04 -3.08 1.25
N VAL A 173 -6.75 -3.19 1.54
CA VAL A 173 -6.10 -2.61 2.71
C VAL A 173 -5.15 -1.53 2.27
N ASP A 174 -5.24 -0.39 2.94
CA ASP A 174 -4.36 0.74 2.79
C ASP A 174 -3.56 0.95 4.06
N ALA A 175 -2.32 1.35 3.91
CA ALA A 175 -1.40 1.59 5.01
C ALA A 175 -0.68 2.90 4.73
N ARG A 176 -1.26 4.02 5.18
CA ARG A 176 -0.66 5.34 5.00
C ARG A 176 -0.20 5.90 6.34
N ALA A 177 1.01 6.43 6.37
CA ALA A 177 1.42 7.34 7.43
C ALA A 177 0.99 8.75 7.03
N TYR A 178 0.10 9.36 7.80
CA TYR A 178 -0.22 10.78 7.66
C TYR A 178 0.61 11.52 8.72
N GLU A 179 1.69 12.20 8.32
CA GLU A 179 2.19 13.47 8.88
C GLU A 179 3.62 13.82 8.42
N MET A 180 3.95 15.12 8.53
CA MET A 180 5.02 15.82 7.81
C MET A 180 6.43 15.73 8.43
N ASN A 181 6.70 14.92 9.47
CA ASN A 181 7.99 14.97 10.19
C ASN A 181 8.60 13.61 10.59
N ILE A 182 7.84 12.51 10.61
CA ILE A 182 8.40 11.15 10.71
C ILE A 182 7.55 10.29 9.78
N ILE A 183 8.15 9.78 8.71
CA ILE A 183 7.46 8.81 7.88
C ILE A 183 7.55 7.48 8.64
N PHE A 184 6.46 6.75 8.72
CA PHE A 184 6.53 5.33 9.04
C PHE A 184 6.20 4.60 7.77
N ASN A 185 6.91 3.51 7.49
CA ASN A 185 6.50 2.59 6.45
C ASN A 185 5.78 1.42 7.11
N ALA A 186 4.54 1.18 6.70
CA ALA A 186 3.84 -0.04 7.04
C ALA A 186 4.10 -1.07 5.93
N GLU A 187 4.67 -2.20 6.31
CA GLU A 187 4.81 -3.35 5.43
C GLU A 187 3.66 -4.32 5.74
N LEU A 188 2.84 -4.59 4.73
CA LEU A 188 1.71 -5.50 4.80
C LEU A 188 2.05 -6.82 4.10
N CYS A 189 1.77 -7.94 4.74
CA CYS A 189 1.86 -9.24 4.10
C CYS A 189 0.90 -10.26 4.71
N ILE A 190 0.63 -11.34 3.98
CA ILE A 190 -0.13 -12.47 4.51
C ILE A 190 0.76 -13.27 5.46
N ASN A 191 0.24 -13.50 6.67
CA ASN A 191 0.80 -14.39 7.67
C ASN A 191 0.17 -15.77 7.58
N THR A 192 0.97 -16.80 7.82
CA THR A 192 0.53 -18.20 7.95
C THR A 192 0.95 -18.83 9.28
N ASN A 193 1.52 -18.06 10.22
CA ASN A 193 1.85 -18.57 11.54
C ASN A 193 0.55 -18.72 12.36
N PRO A 194 0.16 -19.94 12.76
CA PRO A 194 -1.11 -20.19 13.44
C PRO A 194 -1.23 -19.53 14.81
N GLN A 195 -0.11 -19.12 15.43
CA GLN A 195 -0.15 -18.33 16.68
C GLN A 195 -0.86 -16.97 16.49
N PHE A 196 -0.82 -16.43 15.27
CA PHE A 196 -1.36 -15.12 14.95
C PHE A 196 -2.57 -15.20 14.01
N VAL A 197 -3.32 -16.30 14.07
CA VAL A 197 -4.53 -16.56 13.29
C VAL A 197 -5.65 -16.88 14.27
N THR A 198 -6.75 -16.14 14.18
CA THR A 198 -7.94 -16.30 15.04
C THR A 198 -9.01 -17.18 14.41
N GLU A 199 -9.09 -17.23 13.08
CA GLU A 199 -9.91 -18.22 12.34
C GLU A 199 -9.21 -18.58 11.03
N GLY A 200 -9.44 -19.79 10.52
CA GLY A 200 -8.87 -20.21 9.23
C GLY A 200 -7.39 -20.56 9.31
N GLN A 201 -6.61 -20.10 8.33
CA GLN A 201 -5.19 -20.43 8.16
C GLN A 201 -4.29 -19.21 7.99
N LYS A 202 -4.87 -18.03 7.74
CA LYS A 202 -4.11 -16.83 7.40
C LYS A 202 -4.62 -15.62 8.16
N SER A 203 -3.75 -14.63 8.29
CA SER A 203 -4.08 -13.30 8.81
C SER A 203 -3.24 -12.25 8.11
N LEU A 204 -3.57 -10.97 8.31
CA LEU A 204 -2.75 -9.87 7.84
C LEU A 204 -1.65 -9.56 8.87
N LYS A 205 -0.37 -9.67 8.49
CA LYS A 205 0.74 -9.09 9.25
C LYS A 205 0.94 -7.64 8.84
N CYS A 206 1.08 -6.79 9.85
CA CYS A 206 1.34 -5.37 9.72
C CYS A 206 2.62 -5.02 10.47
N GLU A 207 3.68 -4.67 9.74
CA GLU A 207 4.95 -4.28 10.35
C GLU A 207 5.20 -2.78 10.15
N PHE A 208 5.14 -2.02 11.23
CA PHE A 208 5.43 -0.60 11.22
C PHE A 208 6.91 -0.37 11.46
N LYS A 209 7.61 0.15 10.46
CA LYS A 209 9.01 0.53 10.54
C LYS A 209 9.13 2.04 10.63
N LYS A 210 9.91 2.51 11.60
CA LYS A 210 10.19 3.94 11.78
C LYS A 210 11.16 4.40 10.70
N ILE A 211 10.78 5.42 9.94
CA ILE A 211 11.59 6.05 8.90
C ILE A 211 11.86 7.50 9.34
N PHE A 212 13.04 7.74 9.92
CA PHE A 212 13.42 9.08 10.39
C PHE A 212 13.69 10.02 9.21
N ILE A 213 12.96 11.14 9.16
CA ILE A 213 13.33 12.33 8.39
C ILE A 213 13.56 13.45 9.40
N GLU A 214 14.81 13.85 9.59
CA GLU A 214 15.12 15.03 10.41
C GLU A 214 14.84 16.26 9.55
N MET A 215 13.76 16.99 9.83
CA MET A 215 13.55 18.32 9.25
C MET A 215 14.09 19.36 10.23
N ASP A 216 14.97 20.25 9.76
CA ASP A 216 15.69 21.29 10.51
C ASP A 216 14.84 22.32 11.28
N LYS A 217 13.51 22.16 11.38
CA LYS A 217 12.64 23.12 12.06
C LYS A 217 11.80 22.48 13.15
N PRO A 218 11.94 22.92 14.42
CA PRO A 218 11.04 22.52 15.48
C PRO A 218 9.66 23.13 15.22
N PHE A 219 8.67 22.31 14.87
CA PHE A 219 7.28 22.74 14.88
C PHE A 219 6.74 22.71 16.32
N ILE A 220 5.96 23.73 16.67
CA ILE A 220 5.43 23.99 18.03
C ILE A 220 4.19 23.14 18.36
N PHE A 221 3.78 22.24 17.45
CA PHE A 221 2.71 21.28 17.73
C PHE A 221 3.32 19.94 18.10
N THR A 222 2.91 19.38 19.23
CA THR A 222 3.21 18.00 19.61
C THR A 222 2.71 17.09 18.48
N PRO A 223 3.60 16.51 17.66
CA PRO A 223 3.16 15.66 16.56
C PRO A 223 2.54 14.41 17.19
N LYS A 224 1.24 14.24 16.98
CA LYS A 224 0.63 12.94 17.21
C LYS A 224 0.98 12.15 15.95
N PHE A 225 1.70 11.05 16.07
CA PHE A 225 2.06 10.23 14.92
C PHE A 225 1.01 9.13 14.71
N TRP A 226 0.58 8.91 13.46
CA TRP A 226 -0.49 7.96 13.16
C TRP A 226 -0.19 7.26 11.84
N VAL A 227 -0.18 5.94 11.88
CA VAL A 227 -0.18 5.11 10.68
C VAL A 227 -1.48 4.33 10.67
N PRO A 228 -2.57 4.88 10.10
CA PRO A 228 -3.78 4.12 9.87
C PRO A 228 -3.50 2.96 8.92
N ILE A 229 -3.89 1.77 9.36
CA ILE A 229 -4.23 0.67 8.47
C ILE A 229 -5.73 0.77 8.24
N GLN A 230 -6.09 1.18 7.04
CA GLN A 230 -7.44 1.49 6.63
C GLN A 230 -7.97 0.40 5.71
N ILE A 231 -9.24 0.04 5.88
CA ILE A 231 -9.97 -0.82 4.97
C ILE A 231 -10.82 0.06 4.05
N TYR A 232 -10.72 -0.14 2.74
CA TYR A 232 -11.53 0.59 1.77
C TYR A 232 -12.98 0.12 1.81
N THR A 233 -13.90 0.96 2.32
CA THR A 233 -15.29 0.54 2.58
C THR A 233 -16.18 0.57 1.36
N GLU A 234 -15.82 1.31 0.32
CA GLU A 234 -16.66 1.45 -0.89
C GLU A 234 -16.90 0.12 -1.60
N THR A 235 -15.92 -0.80 -1.57
CA THR A 235 -16.11 -2.18 -2.05
C THR A 235 -17.19 -2.92 -1.24
N PHE A 236 -17.23 -2.66 0.07
CA PHE A 236 -18.06 -3.37 1.04
C PHE A 236 -19.34 -2.61 1.42
N LYS A 237 -19.65 -1.48 0.75
CA LYS A 237 -20.75 -0.59 1.11
C LYS A 237 -22.09 -1.30 1.22
N ARG A 238 -22.35 -2.26 0.33
CA ARG A 238 -23.56 -3.11 0.37
C ARG A 238 -23.64 -3.99 1.62
N GLN A 239 -22.51 -4.50 2.11
CA GLN A 239 -22.46 -5.31 3.33
C GLN A 239 -22.60 -4.43 4.57
N LEU A 240 -22.04 -3.22 4.56
CA LEU A 240 -22.14 -2.27 5.67
C LEU A 240 -23.55 -1.66 5.80
N ALA A 241 -24.27 -1.44 4.71
CA ALA A 241 -25.59 -0.80 4.72
C ALA A 241 -26.66 -1.51 5.57
N GLY A 242 -26.50 -2.82 5.83
CA GLY A 242 -27.40 -3.60 6.70
C GLY A 242 -26.76 -4.05 8.01
N ALA A 243 -25.56 -3.56 8.33
CA ALA A 243 -24.81 -3.97 9.51
C ALA A 243 -25.11 -3.06 10.71
N THR A 244 -25.07 -3.62 11.91
CA THR A 244 -25.11 -2.86 13.18
C THR A 244 -23.73 -2.58 13.75
N GLY A 245 -22.69 -3.09 13.08
CA GLY A 245 -21.29 -2.81 13.41
C GLY A 245 -20.32 -3.63 12.57
N VAL A 246 -19.04 -3.47 12.87
CA VAL A 246 -17.95 -4.32 12.36
C VAL A 246 -17.11 -4.79 13.54
N SER A 247 -16.69 -6.06 13.54
CA SER A 247 -15.67 -6.57 14.45
C SER A 247 -14.34 -6.79 13.74
N ILE A 248 -13.24 -6.54 14.44
CA ILE A 248 -11.86 -6.70 13.96
C ILE A 248 -11.07 -7.43 15.04
N ASP A 249 -10.46 -8.57 14.71
CA ASP A 249 -9.51 -9.22 15.61
C ASP A 249 -8.12 -8.62 15.42
N ILE A 250 -7.49 -8.22 16.52
CA ILE A 250 -6.15 -7.62 16.52
C ILE A 250 -5.27 -8.37 17.50
N ILE A 251 -4.04 -8.66 17.08
CA ILE A 251 -3.06 -9.40 17.86
C ILE A 251 -1.79 -8.56 18.00
N ASN A 252 -1.35 -8.30 19.23
CA ASN A 252 -0.13 -7.56 19.52
C ASN A 252 1.06 -8.52 19.66
N ALA A 253 1.86 -8.70 18.61
CA ALA A 253 3.05 -9.55 18.67
C ALA A 253 4.31 -8.82 19.14
N ASN A 254 4.16 -7.69 19.84
CA ASN A 254 5.28 -6.98 20.44
C ASN A 254 5.50 -7.46 21.87
N SER A 255 6.73 -7.36 22.36
CA SER A 255 7.10 -7.73 23.74
C SER A 255 6.56 -6.80 24.84
N MET A 256 5.82 -5.75 24.47
CA MET A 256 5.29 -4.74 25.38
C MET A 256 3.81 -4.51 25.11
N THR A 257 3.08 -4.11 26.16
CA THR A 257 1.70 -3.61 26.03
C THR A 257 1.64 -2.41 25.09
N ARG A 258 0.66 -2.41 24.18
CA ARG A 258 0.44 -1.34 23.21
C ARG A 258 -0.96 -0.76 23.38
N ASN A 259 -1.06 0.57 23.29
CA ASN A 259 -2.34 1.23 23.09
C ASN A 259 -2.64 1.24 21.58
N ILE A 260 -3.57 0.40 21.17
CA ILE A 260 -4.06 0.32 19.80
C ILE A 260 -5.41 1.02 19.77
N LYS A 261 -5.67 1.82 18.73
CA LYS A 261 -7.01 2.36 18.54
C LYS A 261 -7.62 1.79 17.28
N ALA A 262 -8.85 1.29 17.35
CA ALA A 262 -9.66 1.19 16.15
C ALA A 262 -10.23 2.56 15.82
N PHE A 263 -10.56 2.78 14.56
CA PHE A 263 -11.19 4.01 14.12
C PHE A 263 -12.22 3.78 13.03
N TYR A 264 -13.09 4.76 12.86
CA TYR A 264 -13.92 4.90 11.67
C TYR A 264 -14.08 6.37 11.30
N ILE A 265 -14.33 6.60 10.02
CA ILE A 265 -14.60 7.91 9.43
C ILE A 265 -15.99 7.86 8.80
N LEU A 266 -16.78 8.89 9.06
CA LEU A 266 -18.11 9.06 8.48
C LEU A 266 -18.06 9.91 7.20
N ASP A 267 -19.14 9.95 6.42
CA ASP A 267 -19.28 10.75 5.19
C ASP A 267 -19.04 12.26 5.42
N ASP A 268 -19.30 12.75 6.63
CA ASP A 268 -19.03 14.14 7.04
C ASP A 268 -17.56 14.39 7.45
N ALA A 269 -16.69 13.40 7.22
CA ALA A 269 -15.29 13.35 7.63
C ALA A 269 -15.04 13.34 9.15
N THR A 270 -16.06 13.02 9.97
CA THR A 270 -15.87 12.84 11.41
C THR A 270 -15.07 11.57 11.70
N LEU A 271 -13.91 11.71 12.33
CA LEU A 271 -13.08 10.62 12.84
C LEU A 271 -13.48 10.26 14.28
N THR A 272 -13.78 9.00 14.52
CA THR A 272 -14.00 8.46 15.88
C THR A 272 -13.00 7.36 16.19
N GLU A 273 -12.52 7.34 17.43
CA GLU A 273 -11.49 6.41 17.91
C GLU A 273 -11.98 5.57 19.09
N ILE A 274 -11.61 4.29 19.09
CA ILE A 274 -11.88 3.35 20.17
C ILE A 274 -10.55 2.78 20.63
N ALA A 275 -10.09 3.21 21.81
CA ALA A 275 -8.80 2.79 22.35
C ALA A 275 -8.89 1.46 23.12
N VAL A 276 -7.92 0.58 22.88
CA VAL A 276 -7.75 -0.71 23.55
C VAL A 276 -6.29 -0.86 23.96
N ASN A 277 -6.04 -1.21 25.22
CA ASN A 277 -4.72 -1.62 25.67
C ASN A 277 -4.59 -3.12 25.46
N LEU A 278 -3.57 -3.54 24.71
CA LEU A 278 -3.33 -4.93 24.39
C LEU A 278 -1.96 -5.34 24.89
N ASP A 279 -1.89 -6.27 25.84
CA ASP A 279 -0.60 -6.79 26.32
C ASP A 279 0.12 -7.59 25.23
N ALA A 280 1.39 -7.93 25.47
CA ALA A 280 2.17 -8.76 24.57
C ALA A 280 1.47 -10.11 24.31
N ASP A 281 1.44 -10.51 23.04
CA ASP A 281 0.84 -11.75 22.52
C ASP A 281 -0.66 -11.92 22.83
N GLN A 282 -1.36 -10.87 23.26
CA GLN A 282 -2.80 -10.90 23.46
C GLN A 282 -3.57 -10.60 22.17
N ILE A 283 -4.80 -11.14 22.13
CA ILE A 283 -5.79 -10.93 21.09
C ILE A 283 -6.93 -10.08 21.66
N ALA A 284 -7.36 -9.08 20.92
CA ALA A 284 -8.57 -8.33 21.21
C ALA A 284 -9.48 -8.28 19.98
N THR A 285 -10.75 -8.58 20.18
CA THR A 285 -11.80 -8.28 19.20
C THR A 285 -12.33 -6.89 19.48
N ILE A 286 -12.03 -5.94 18.59
CA ILE A 286 -12.56 -4.58 18.68
C ILE A 286 -13.83 -4.49 17.86
N THR A 287 -14.87 -3.89 18.43
CA THR A 287 -16.16 -3.70 17.77
C THR A 287 -16.41 -2.22 17.51
N ILE A 288 -16.68 -1.89 16.26
CA ILE A 288 -17.01 -0.56 15.76
C ILE A 288 -18.52 -0.52 15.52
N LYS A 289 -19.22 0.42 16.16
CA LYS A 289 -20.68 0.59 16.09
C LYS A 289 -21.04 2.08 15.99
N PRO A 290 -20.96 2.69 14.80
CA PRO A 290 -21.56 3.99 14.54
C PRO A 290 -23.09 3.85 14.51
N ASP A 291 -23.78 4.98 14.66
CA ASP A 291 -25.25 5.01 14.61
C ASP A 291 -25.80 4.52 13.27
N ASN A 292 -25.04 4.74 12.19
CA ASN A 292 -25.36 4.26 10.85
C ASN A 292 -24.11 3.75 10.15
N MET A 293 -24.02 2.43 9.94
CA MET A 293 -22.90 1.80 9.23
C MET A 293 -22.85 2.17 7.74
N ALA A 294 -23.95 2.61 7.15
CA ALA A 294 -23.99 3.01 5.74
C ALA A 294 -23.18 4.29 5.46
N ASP A 295 -22.97 5.13 6.48
CA ASP A 295 -22.28 6.41 6.39
C ASP A 295 -20.76 6.26 6.62
N VAL A 296 -20.27 5.04 6.85
CA VAL A 296 -18.84 4.79 7.11
C VAL A 296 -18.03 4.75 5.80
N THR A 297 -17.16 5.73 5.63
CA THR A 297 -16.26 5.87 4.46
C THR A 297 -14.91 5.18 4.63
N ALA A 298 -14.51 4.94 5.87
CA ALA A 298 -13.28 4.23 6.21
C ALA A 298 -13.38 3.66 7.62
N PHE A 299 -12.73 2.54 7.86
CA PHE A 299 -12.45 2.07 9.22
C PHE A 299 -11.15 1.28 9.25
N GLY A 300 -10.61 1.06 10.44
CA GLY A 300 -9.40 0.26 10.57
C GLY A 300 -8.74 0.42 11.92
N ILE A 301 -7.42 0.32 11.93
CA ILE A 301 -6.61 0.41 13.16
C ILE A 301 -5.55 1.50 13.04
N MET A 302 -5.24 2.13 14.16
CA MET A 302 -4.19 3.13 14.30
C MET A 302 -3.27 2.75 15.45
N ASN A 303 -1.97 2.87 15.19
CA ASN A 303 -0.93 2.79 16.20
C ASN A 303 -0.38 4.20 16.48
N TYR A 304 -0.38 4.59 17.75
CA TYR A 304 0.10 5.90 18.24
C TYR A 304 1.51 5.86 18.79
N SER A 305 2.16 4.70 18.77
CA SER A 305 3.45 4.57 19.44
C SER A 305 4.58 5.12 18.56
N GLU A 306 5.47 5.92 19.16
CA GLU A 306 6.72 6.41 18.55
C GLU A 306 7.71 5.31 18.11
N ASN A 307 7.39 4.05 18.44
CA ASN A 307 8.22 2.88 18.22
C ASN A 307 7.63 1.99 17.11
N ALA A 308 8.52 1.45 16.29
CA ALA A 308 8.21 0.36 15.38
C ALA A 308 7.52 -0.81 16.12
N GLY A 309 6.70 -1.57 15.40
CA GLY A 309 6.01 -2.71 15.98
C GLY A 309 5.32 -3.60 14.95
N THR A 310 5.07 -4.84 15.35
CA THR A 310 4.35 -5.83 14.53
C THR A 310 2.99 -6.13 15.14
N TYR A 311 1.96 -6.09 14.32
CA TYR A 311 0.58 -6.42 14.69
C TYR A 311 0.03 -7.38 13.65
N TYR A 312 -0.97 -8.16 14.06
CA TYR A 312 -1.74 -8.97 13.12
C TYR A 312 -3.20 -8.56 13.19
N ILE A 313 -3.85 -8.52 12.04
CA ILE A 313 -5.28 -8.25 11.90
C ILE A 313 -5.91 -9.48 11.27
N ASP A 314 -7.06 -9.87 11.78
CA ASP A 314 -7.79 -11.03 11.28
C ASP A 314 -9.31 -10.82 11.44
N ASN A 315 -10.09 -11.64 10.75
CA ASN A 315 -11.53 -11.79 10.96
C ASN A 315 -12.35 -10.49 10.96
N ILE A 316 -12.18 -9.67 9.94
CA ILE A 316 -13.01 -8.47 9.80
C ILE A 316 -14.41 -8.90 9.35
N LYS A 317 -15.40 -8.71 10.23
CA LYS A 317 -16.77 -9.19 10.05
C LYS A 317 -17.79 -8.07 10.22
N VAL A 318 -18.85 -8.07 9.43
CA VAL A 318 -20.04 -7.28 9.75
C VAL A 318 -20.82 -7.97 10.87
N LEU A 319 -21.35 -7.14 11.76
CA LEU A 319 -22.30 -7.55 12.79
C LEU A 319 -23.70 -7.26 12.28
N THR A 320 -24.59 -8.22 12.42
CA THR A 320 -26.02 -8.08 12.12
C THR A 320 -26.79 -8.46 13.38
N ASP A 321 -28.00 -7.92 13.54
CA ASP A 321 -28.88 -8.25 14.66
C ASP A 321 -29.42 -9.70 14.63
#